data_AF-A0A2I0NG88-F1
#
_entry.id   AF-A0A2I0NG88-F1
#
_cell.length_a   1.000
_cell.length_b   1.000
_cell.length_c   1.000
_cell.angle_alpha   90.00
_cell.angle_beta   90.00
_cell.angle_gamma   90.00
#
_symmetry.space_group_name_H-M   'P 1'
#
loop_
_entity.id
_entity.type
_entity.pdbx_description
1 polymer ?
#
loop_
_entity_poly.entity_id
_entity_poly.type
_entity_poly.pdbx_seq_one_letter_code
_entity_poly.pdbx_strand_id
1 'polypeptide(L)'
;MKLKITITGVKVHGVGYRVMFVNKALSLGVSNFNIFNNIIEDNQAVIVIIEGEPDVIEEFRAYVNTVKPDEAEADNISFEEYRNTVPPIERVMQSFQMEHWGKGIRILLKMLDKQDSMLDKQDSMLDKQDSMLDKQDSTISILKSVKEDTSLIPDIAKNTSMIPDIAKNTSMIPDIAKNTSQISMIVENTSQIPDIKGDTSGIKNNTREIGDSFHGKYEEMSREISQMKVTLSRIEAKVFG
;
A
#
# COMPACT_ATOMS: atom_id res chain seq x y z
N MET A 1 37.36 69.04 -36.00
CA MET A 1 38.58 68.45 -35.39
C MET A 1 38.28 67.09 -34.79
N LYS A 2 39.30 66.28 -34.53
CA LYS A 2 39.16 64.91 -33.99
C LYS A 2 39.96 64.76 -32.70
N LEU A 3 39.33 64.26 -31.66
CA LEU A 3 39.92 64.17 -30.34
C LEU A 3 39.73 62.76 -29.77
N LYS A 4 40.81 62.22 -29.20
CA LYS A 4 40.79 61.02 -28.37
C LYS A 4 40.96 61.43 -26.92
N ILE A 5 40.08 60.94 -26.07
CA ILE A 5 40.08 61.18 -24.64
C ILE A 5 40.24 59.84 -23.95
N THR A 6 41.19 59.74 -23.03
CA THR A 6 41.44 58.51 -22.28
C THR A 6 41.31 58.80 -20.80
N ILE A 7 40.37 58.13 -20.14
CA ILE A 7 40.14 58.23 -18.70
C ILE A 7 40.60 56.92 -18.10
N THR A 8 41.67 56.94 -17.30
CA THR A 8 42.17 55.75 -16.59
C THR A 8 41.86 55.83 -15.11
N GLY A 9 41.63 54.69 -14.48
CA GLY A 9 41.66 54.57 -13.03
C GLY A 9 41.27 53.19 -12.53
N VAL A 10 41.23 53.04 -11.21
CA VAL A 10 40.93 51.76 -10.54
C VAL A 10 39.49 51.29 -10.84
N LYS A 11 38.53 52.21 -10.94
CA LYS A 11 37.12 51.90 -11.20
C LYS A 11 36.47 52.90 -12.15
N VAL A 12 36.54 52.62 -13.45
CA VAL A 12 35.91 53.46 -14.51
C VAL A 12 34.99 52.67 -15.45
N HIS A 13 34.93 51.35 -15.35
CA HIS A 13 33.99 50.50 -16.08
C HIS A 13 32.72 50.27 -15.27
N GLY A 14 31.57 50.22 -15.95
CA GLY A 14 30.28 49.90 -15.30
C GLY A 14 29.70 51.02 -14.41
N VAL A 15 30.43 52.13 -14.22
CA VAL A 15 30.03 53.28 -13.39
C VAL A 15 29.21 54.35 -14.14
N GLY A 16 28.90 54.13 -15.42
CA GLY A 16 28.02 55.01 -16.20
C GLY A 16 28.71 55.99 -17.16
N TYR A 17 30.05 56.08 -17.18
CA TYR A 17 30.79 56.95 -18.13
C TYR A 17 30.34 56.77 -19.59
N ARG A 18 30.17 55.52 -20.03
CA ARG A 18 29.77 55.20 -21.41
C ARG A 18 28.43 55.81 -21.81
N VAL A 19 27.43 55.68 -20.94
CA VAL A 19 26.08 56.22 -21.18
C VAL A 19 26.08 57.74 -21.07
N MET A 20 26.77 58.27 -20.06
CA MET A 20 26.88 59.71 -19.82
C MET A 20 27.48 60.45 -21.02
N PHE A 21 28.59 59.95 -21.56
CA PHE A 21 29.26 60.58 -22.69
C PHE A 21 28.54 60.42 -24.02
N VAL A 22 27.85 59.30 -24.25
CA VAL A 22 26.96 59.15 -25.41
C VAL A 22 25.83 60.18 -25.35
N ASN A 23 25.18 60.34 -24.20
CA ASN A 23 24.10 61.31 -24.04
C ASN A 23 24.58 62.74 -24.24
N LYS A 24 25.78 63.09 -23.71
CA LYS A 24 26.36 64.41 -23.96
C LYS A 24 26.69 64.61 -25.44
N ALA A 25 27.31 63.64 -26.10
CA ALA A 25 27.61 63.72 -27.54
C ALA A 25 26.33 63.91 -28.38
N LEU A 26 25.27 63.17 -28.07
CA LEU A 26 23.96 63.33 -28.72
C LEU A 26 23.35 64.71 -28.46
N SER A 27 23.43 65.23 -27.22
CA SER A 27 22.91 66.57 -26.88
C SER A 27 23.63 67.70 -27.62
N LEU A 28 24.90 67.49 -27.98
CA LEU A 28 25.71 68.42 -28.77
C LEU A 28 25.56 68.23 -30.29
N GLY A 29 24.75 67.27 -30.74
CA GLY A 29 24.56 66.99 -32.17
C GLY A 29 25.78 66.36 -32.85
N VAL A 30 26.59 65.61 -32.10
CA VAL A 30 27.79 64.95 -32.64
C VAL A 30 27.41 63.71 -33.45
N SER A 31 27.71 63.73 -34.75
CA SER A 31 27.44 62.60 -35.65
C SER A 31 28.45 61.45 -35.52
N ASN A 32 29.72 61.77 -35.28
CA ASN A 32 30.81 60.80 -35.30
C ASN A 32 31.42 60.67 -33.91
N PHE A 33 31.15 59.54 -33.27
CA PHE A 33 31.52 59.30 -31.88
C PHE A 33 31.71 57.81 -31.64
N ASN A 34 32.72 57.48 -30.85
CA ASN A 34 32.93 56.13 -30.34
C ASN A 34 33.35 56.16 -28.89
N ILE A 35 32.92 55.16 -28.13
CA ILE A 35 33.33 54.98 -26.75
C ILE A 35 33.39 53.49 -26.42
N PHE A 36 34.46 53.09 -25.75
CA PHE A 36 34.66 51.71 -25.34
C PHE A 36 35.55 51.60 -24.12
N ASN A 37 35.42 50.48 -23.44
CA ASN A 37 36.26 50.12 -22.31
C ASN A 37 37.53 49.45 -22.83
N ASN A 38 38.67 49.78 -22.22
CA ASN A 38 39.94 49.14 -22.45
C ASN A 38 40.68 48.95 -21.10
N ILE A 39 41.82 48.27 -21.12
CA ILE A 39 42.73 48.16 -19.98
C ILE A 39 44.07 48.73 -20.41
N ILE A 40 44.63 49.64 -19.61
CA ILE A 40 45.93 50.29 -19.86
C ILE A 40 46.72 50.17 -18.57
N GLU A 41 47.90 49.56 -18.62
CA GLU A 41 48.80 49.40 -17.46
C GLU A 41 48.06 48.83 -16.23
N ASP A 42 47.30 47.75 -16.42
CA ASP A 42 46.46 47.06 -15.42
C ASP A 42 45.32 47.88 -14.81
N ASN A 43 45.18 49.16 -15.18
CA ASN A 43 44.06 50.00 -14.79
C ASN A 43 42.92 49.95 -15.82
N GLN A 44 41.69 50.16 -15.34
CA GLN A 44 40.55 50.31 -16.21
C GLN A 44 40.68 51.63 -16.98
N ALA A 45 40.36 51.60 -18.27
CA ALA A 45 40.37 52.77 -19.13
C ALA A 45 39.04 52.91 -19.88
N VAL A 46 38.51 54.11 -19.98
CA VAL A 46 37.43 54.48 -20.90
C VAL A 46 38.03 55.37 -21.98
N ILE A 47 37.93 54.92 -23.22
CA ILE A 47 38.44 55.65 -24.39
C ILE A 47 37.26 56.23 -25.14
N VAL A 48 37.28 57.55 -25.32
CA VAL A 48 36.32 58.31 -26.12
C VAL A 48 37.02 58.82 -27.36
N ILE A 49 36.39 58.67 -28.52
CA ILE A 49 36.88 59.20 -29.78
C ILE A 49 35.75 60.01 -30.38
N ILE A 50 35.98 61.30 -30.61
CA ILE A 50 34.94 62.24 -31.01
C ILE A 50 35.43 63.11 -32.17
N GLU A 51 34.55 63.33 -33.14
CA GLU A 51 34.78 64.18 -34.30
C GLU A 51 33.64 65.20 -34.43
N GLY A 52 34.00 66.48 -34.56
CA GLY A 52 33.03 67.57 -34.63
C GLY A 52 33.70 68.93 -34.80
N GLU A 53 32.90 69.99 -34.83
CA GLU A 53 33.39 71.37 -34.90
C GLU A 53 34.23 71.74 -33.68
N PRO A 54 35.23 72.64 -33.80
CA PRO A 54 36.13 72.98 -32.69
C PRO A 54 35.41 73.40 -31.41
N ASP A 55 34.39 74.25 -31.51
CA ASP A 55 33.64 74.73 -30.35
C ASP A 55 32.90 73.60 -29.62
N VAL A 56 32.34 72.65 -30.39
CA VAL A 56 31.65 71.46 -29.86
C VAL A 56 32.62 70.54 -29.13
N ILE A 57 33.82 70.36 -29.68
CA ILE A 57 34.86 69.51 -29.09
C ILE A 57 35.40 70.13 -27.80
N GLU A 58 35.60 71.45 -27.77
CA GLU A 58 36.03 72.15 -26.56
C GLU A 58 34.94 72.12 -25.47
N GLU A 59 33.66 72.24 -25.83
CA GLU A 59 32.57 72.07 -24.86
C GLU A 59 32.52 70.65 -24.30
N PHE A 60 32.69 69.64 -25.15
CA PHE A 60 32.75 68.24 -24.71
C PHE A 60 33.95 67.97 -23.81
N ARG A 61 35.13 68.50 -24.17
CA ARG A 61 36.35 68.42 -23.36
C ARG A 61 36.15 69.07 -21.99
N ALA A 62 35.50 70.23 -21.93
CA ALA A 62 35.18 70.88 -20.66
C ALA A 62 34.28 70.00 -19.79
N TYR A 63 33.23 69.41 -20.39
CA TYR A 63 32.30 68.51 -19.69
C TYR A 63 32.99 67.27 -19.10
N VAL A 64 33.90 66.64 -19.84
CA VAL A 64 34.66 65.46 -19.35
C VAL A 64 35.49 65.80 -18.11
N ASN A 65 35.98 67.03 -18.00
CA ASN A 65 36.76 67.47 -16.84
C ASN A 65 35.89 67.90 -15.64
N THR A 66 34.64 68.33 -15.88
CA THR A 66 33.75 68.81 -14.80
C THR A 66 32.86 67.72 -14.23
N VAL A 67 32.36 66.81 -15.07
CA VAL A 67 31.31 65.86 -14.68
C VAL A 67 31.86 64.45 -14.62
N LYS A 68 31.71 63.84 -13.45
CA LYS A 68 32.17 62.50 -13.12
C LYS A 68 31.02 61.69 -12.51
N PRO A 69 30.83 60.40 -12.87
CA PRO A 69 29.84 59.54 -12.22
C PRO A 69 30.17 59.30 -10.74
N ASP A 70 29.14 59.17 -9.90
CA ASP A 70 29.28 59.08 -8.44
C ASP A 70 30.21 57.94 -7.98
N GLU A 71 30.15 56.78 -8.66
CA GLU A 71 30.93 55.59 -8.32
C GLU A 71 32.31 55.51 -9.00
N ALA A 72 32.69 56.52 -9.79
CA ALA A 72 33.93 56.47 -10.54
C ALA A 72 35.16 56.74 -9.66
N GLU A 73 36.24 56.01 -9.90
CA GLU A 73 37.58 56.26 -9.38
C GLU A 73 38.52 56.40 -10.58
N ALA A 74 38.65 57.63 -11.06
CA ALA A 74 39.49 58.01 -12.20
C ALA A 74 40.74 58.73 -11.68
N ASP A 75 41.90 58.28 -12.13
CA ASP A 75 43.22 58.73 -11.71
C ASP A 75 43.82 59.74 -12.70
N ASN A 76 43.58 59.57 -14.00
CA ASN A 76 44.12 60.44 -15.03
C ASN A 76 43.16 60.60 -16.22
N ILE A 77 43.17 61.79 -16.83
CA ILE A 77 42.44 62.10 -18.05
C ILE A 77 43.44 62.71 -19.04
N SER A 78 43.66 62.04 -20.17
CA SER A 78 44.50 62.53 -21.25
C SER A 78 43.70 62.88 -22.50
N PHE A 79 44.21 63.84 -23.26
CA PHE A 79 43.60 64.33 -24.49
C PHE A 79 44.64 64.31 -25.62
N GLU A 80 44.34 63.59 -26.69
CA GLU A 80 45.24 63.37 -27.82
C GLU A 80 44.53 63.69 -29.14
N GLU A 81 45.26 64.21 -30.12
CA GLU A 81 44.72 64.36 -31.47
C GLU A 81 44.49 62.98 -32.10
N TYR A 82 43.29 62.77 -32.66
CA TYR A 82 42.94 61.49 -33.28
C TYR A 82 43.00 61.58 -34.80
N ARG A 83 43.82 60.73 -35.43
CA ARG A 83 44.07 60.81 -36.88
C ARG A 83 43.18 59.91 -37.73
N ASN A 84 42.61 58.86 -37.15
CA ASN A 84 41.83 57.88 -37.91
C ASN A 84 40.37 58.33 -38.09
N THR A 85 39.58 57.53 -38.80
CA THR A 85 38.14 57.75 -38.96
C THR A 85 37.40 57.46 -37.66
N VAL A 86 36.50 58.36 -37.27
CA VAL A 86 35.58 58.15 -36.15
C VAL A 86 34.28 57.59 -36.72
N PRO A 87 33.79 56.43 -36.24
CA PRO A 87 32.54 55.87 -36.75
C PRO A 87 31.33 56.74 -36.36
N PRO A 88 30.19 56.56 -37.06
CA PRO A 88 28.92 57.17 -36.65
C PRO A 88 28.50 56.71 -35.25
N ILE A 89 27.90 57.62 -34.49
CA ILE A 89 27.49 57.39 -33.09
C ILE A 89 26.53 56.20 -32.93
N GLU A 90 25.74 55.88 -33.96
CA GLU A 90 24.80 54.76 -33.97
C GLU A 90 25.51 53.40 -33.79
N ARG A 91 26.78 53.28 -34.21
CA ARG A 91 27.56 52.04 -33.99
C ARG A 91 27.83 51.77 -32.52
N VAL A 92 27.90 52.80 -31.69
CA VAL A 92 28.06 52.65 -30.23
C VAL A 92 26.83 52.00 -29.62
N MET A 93 25.63 52.37 -30.09
CA MET A 93 24.39 51.77 -29.60
C MET A 93 24.33 50.27 -29.95
N GLN A 94 24.81 49.89 -31.13
CA GLN A 94 24.89 48.47 -31.53
C GLN A 94 25.87 47.68 -30.66
N SER A 95 27.03 48.25 -30.30
CA SER A 95 28.01 47.57 -29.44
C SER A 95 27.48 47.37 -28.02
N PHE A 96 26.74 48.33 -27.47
CA PHE A 96 26.08 48.18 -26.17
C PHE A 96 25.03 47.07 -26.19
N GLN A 97 24.18 47.03 -27.23
CA GLN A 97 23.20 45.97 -27.40
C GLN A 97 23.88 44.59 -27.48
N MET A 98 24.99 44.47 -28.21
CA MET A 98 25.74 43.21 -28.31
C MET A 98 26.33 42.76 -26.97
N GLU A 99 26.82 43.68 -26.13
CA GLU A 99 27.30 43.35 -24.78
C GLU A 99 26.15 42.79 -23.91
N HIS A 100 24.97 43.39 -23.99
CA HIS A 100 23.78 42.88 -23.31
C HIS A 100 23.35 41.51 -23.83
N TRP A 101 23.36 41.30 -25.14
CA TRP A 101 23.11 39.99 -25.76
C TRP A 101 24.11 38.94 -25.31
N GLY A 102 25.41 39.27 -25.22
CA GLY A 102 26.44 38.35 -24.71
C GLY A 102 26.17 37.90 -23.27
N LYS A 103 25.70 38.82 -22.40
CA LYS A 103 25.27 38.48 -21.04
C LYS A 103 23.98 37.65 -21.04
N GLY A 104 23.02 38.00 -21.90
CA GLY A 104 21.76 37.29 -22.07
C GLY A 104 21.97 35.84 -22.52
N ILE A 105 22.81 35.60 -23.52
CA ILE A 105 23.16 34.26 -24.02
C ILE A 105 23.75 33.40 -22.90
N ARG A 106 24.66 33.94 -22.08
CA ARG A 106 25.23 33.20 -20.94
C ARG A 106 24.15 32.78 -19.93
N ILE A 107 23.17 33.63 -19.67
CA ILE A 107 22.05 33.30 -18.79
C ILE A 107 21.18 32.21 -19.42
N LEU A 108 20.86 32.34 -20.71
CA LEU A 108 20.07 31.35 -21.45
C LEU A 108 20.74 29.97 -21.45
N LEU A 109 22.07 29.89 -21.65
CA LEU A 109 22.81 28.64 -21.56
C LEU A 109 22.71 28.02 -20.16
N LYS A 110 22.90 28.80 -19.10
CA LYS A 110 22.73 28.29 -17.72
C LYS A 110 21.31 27.84 -17.42
N MET A 111 20.31 28.46 -18.04
CA MET A 111 18.91 28.03 -17.92
C MET A 111 18.67 26.72 -18.65
N LEU A 112 19.28 26.53 -19.83
CA LEU A 112 19.22 25.28 -20.59
C LEU A 112 19.85 24.13 -19.78
N ASP A 113 21.06 24.32 -19.24
CA ASP A 113 21.72 23.31 -18.38
C ASP A 113 20.85 22.93 -17.16
N LYS A 114 20.16 23.92 -16.58
CA LYS A 114 19.23 23.67 -15.46
C LYS A 114 17.96 22.95 -15.90
N GLN A 115 17.48 23.17 -17.12
CA GLN A 115 16.36 22.44 -17.68
C GLN A 115 16.74 20.98 -17.92
N ASP A 116 17.92 20.70 -18.49
CA ASP A 116 18.42 19.34 -18.67
C ASP A 116 18.52 18.61 -17.32
N SER A 117 19.11 19.24 -16.30
CA SER A 117 19.17 18.67 -14.95
C SER A 117 17.79 18.46 -14.30
N MET A 118 16.78 19.22 -14.71
CA MET A 118 15.40 19.03 -14.25
C MET A 118 14.73 17.84 -14.93
N LEU A 119 14.99 17.65 -16.23
CA LEU A 119 14.51 16.48 -16.98
C LEU A 119 15.09 15.19 -16.40
N ASP A 120 16.39 15.13 -16.13
CA ASP A 120 17.03 13.95 -15.49
C ASP A 120 16.39 13.59 -14.15
N LYS A 121 15.98 14.60 -13.37
CA LYS A 121 15.30 14.38 -12.08
C LYS A 121 13.87 13.89 -12.27
N GLN A 122 13.18 14.34 -13.32
CA GLN A 122 11.84 13.86 -13.64
C GLN A 122 11.90 12.39 -14.07
N ASP A 123 12.86 12.01 -14.92
CA ASP A 123 13.07 10.61 -15.32
C ASP A 123 13.34 9.72 -14.10
N SER A 124 14.23 10.14 -13.20
CA SER A 124 14.49 9.40 -11.95
C SER A 124 13.27 9.31 -11.02
N MET A 125 12.36 10.30 -11.07
CA MET A 125 11.10 10.25 -10.32
C MET A 125 10.10 9.28 -10.95
N LEU A 126 10.03 9.22 -12.28
CA LEU A 126 9.19 8.25 -13.01
C LEU A 126 9.63 6.82 -12.70
N ASP A 127 10.94 6.53 -12.73
CA ASP A 127 11.47 5.21 -12.37
C ASP A 127 11.07 4.77 -10.96
N LYS A 128 11.07 5.72 -10.01
CA LYS A 128 10.64 5.45 -8.63
C LYS A 128 9.13 5.23 -8.53
N GLN A 129 8.33 5.91 -9.33
CA GLN A 129 6.89 5.68 -9.41
C GLN A 129 6.60 4.30 -9.98
N ASP A 130 7.28 3.89 -11.05
CA ASP A 130 7.14 2.55 -11.62
C ASP A 130 7.50 1.46 -10.61
N SER A 131 8.64 1.60 -9.91
CA SER A 131 9.02 0.67 -8.83
C SER A 131 8.00 0.63 -7.68
N MET A 132 7.32 1.75 -7.41
CA MET A 132 6.26 1.80 -6.40
C MET A 132 4.99 1.09 -6.88
N LEU A 133 4.63 1.21 -8.15
CA LEU A 133 3.51 0.47 -8.76
C LEU A 133 3.75 -1.04 -8.69
N ASP A 134 4.95 -1.52 -9.03
CA ASP A 134 5.30 -2.94 -8.92
C ASP A 134 5.12 -3.50 -7.49
N LYS A 135 5.51 -2.69 -6.49
CA LYS A 135 5.31 -3.04 -5.06
C LYS A 135 3.85 -3.03 -4.66
N GLN A 136 3.05 -2.12 -5.21
CA GLN A 136 1.61 -2.09 -4.99
C GLN A 136 0.94 -3.32 -5.59
N ASP A 137 1.29 -3.70 -6.82
CA ASP A 137 0.79 -4.92 -7.46
C ASP A 137 1.14 -6.17 -6.66
N SER A 138 2.38 -6.26 -6.16
CA SER A 138 2.80 -7.34 -5.26
C SER A 138 1.96 -7.38 -3.98
N THR A 139 1.70 -6.22 -3.37
CA THR A 139 0.87 -6.10 -2.16
C THR A 139 -0.57 -6.50 -2.42
N ILE A 140 -1.15 -6.09 -3.56
CA ILE A 140 -2.50 -6.46 -3.99
C ILE A 140 -2.60 -7.97 -4.20
N SER A 141 -1.58 -8.60 -4.79
CA SER A 141 -1.52 -10.04 -4.97
C SER A 141 -1.57 -10.79 -3.63
N ILE A 142 -0.76 -10.35 -2.66
CA ILE A 142 -0.76 -10.91 -1.30
C ILE A 142 -2.14 -10.74 -0.64
N LEU A 143 -2.76 -9.57 -0.75
CA LEU A 143 -4.08 -9.32 -0.19
C LEU A 143 -5.17 -10.21 -0.80
N LYS A 144 -5.08 -10.52 -2.10
CA LYS A 144 -5.99 -11.49 -2.74
C LYS A 144 -5.83 -12.88 -2.14
N SER A 145 -4.60 -13.36 -1.97
CA SER A 145 -4.33 -14.66 -1.33
C SER A 145 -4.83 -14.70 0.12
N VAL A 146 -4.58 -13.66 0.91
CA VAL A 146 -5.11 -13.57 2.29
C VAL A 146 -6.64 -13.59 2.31
N LYS A 147 -7.28 -12.90 1.36
CA LYS A 147 -8.74 -12.91 1.23
C LYS A 147 -9.26 -14.31 0.91
N GLU A 148 -8.59 -15.05 0.02
CA GLU A 148 -8.91 -16.44 -0.31
C GLU A 148 -8.78 -17.33 0.93
N ASP A 149 -7.67 -17.26 1.66
CA ASP A 149 -7.46 -18.05 2.88
C ASP A 149 -8.49 -17.72 3.97
N THR A 150 -8.77 -16.44 4.16
CA THR A 150 -9.74 -15.97 5.17
C THR A 150 -11.17 -16.42 4.82
N SER A 151 -11.48 -16.64 3.54
CA SER A 151 -12.78 -17.13 3.11
C SER A 151 -13.09 -18.57 3.56
N LEU A 152 -12.08 -19.32 3.99
CA LEU A 152 -12.22 -20.68 4.52
C LEU A 152 -12.59 -20.73 6.01
N ILE A 153 -12.48 -19.60 6.73
CA ILE A 153 -12.78 -19.53 8.17
C ILE A 153 -14.20 -19.99 8.51
N PRO A 154 -15.27 -19.62 7.78
CA PRO A 154 -16.62 -20.10 8.05
C PRO A 154 -16.75 -21.63 7.98
N ASP A 155 -16.07 -22.27 7.02
CA ASP A 155 -16.09 -23.73 6.88
C ASP A 155 -15.33 -24.41 8.02
N ILE A 156 -14.18 -23.86 8.41
CA ILE A 156 -13.43 -24.32 9.59
C ILE A 156 -14.30 -24.18 10.85
N ALA A 157 -14.99 -23.05 11.03
CA ALA A 157 -15.88 -22.82 12.17
C ALA A 157 -17.05 -23.83 12.18
N LYS A 158 -17.66 -24.08 11.02
CA LYS A 158 -18.72 -25.08 10.87
C LYS A 158 -18.22 -26.48 11.22
N ASN A 159 -17.09 -26.90 10.68
CA ASN A 159 -16.50 -28.21 10.97
C ASN A 159 -16.13 -28.34 12.46
N THR A 160 -15.58 -27.29 13.06
CA THR A 160 -15.23 -27.25 14.49
C THR A 160 -16.48 -27.38 15.36
N SER A 161 -17.60 -26.77 14.96
CA SER A 161 -18.87 -26.85 15.71
C SER A 161 -19.47 -28.27 15.75
N MET A 162 -19.07 -29.16 14.84
CA MET A 162 -19.53 -30.56 14.80
C MET A 162 -18.74 -31.49 15.73
N ILE A 163 -17.59 -31.06 16.27
CA ILE A 163 -16.73 -31.88 17.13
C ILE A 163 -17.47 -32.39 18.39
N PRO A 164 -18.27 -31.59 19.12
CA PRO A 164 -18.99 -32.08 20.29
C PRO A 164 -19.97 -33.21 19.98
N ASP A 165 -20.66 -33.15 18.85
CA ASP A 165 -21.60 -34.21 18.43
C ASP A 165 -20.85 -35.49 18.07
N ILE A 166 -19.71 -35.37 17.37
CA ILE A 166 -18.83 -36.52 17.10
C ILE A 166 -18.36 -37.13 18.42
N ALA A 167 -17.87 -36.32 19.36
CA ALA A 167 -17.40 -36.79 20.66
C ALA A 167 -18.51 -37.49 21.46
N LYS A 168 -19.73 -36.93 21.46
CA LYS A 168 -20.91 -37.53 22.09
C LYS A 168 -21.28 -38.86 21.44
N ASN A 169 -21.26 -38.95 20.12
CA ASN A 169 -21.56 -40.20 19.41
C ASN A 169 -20.48 -41.26 19.68
N THR A 170 -19.21 -40.87 19.72
CA THR A 170 -18.09 -41.77 20.04
C THR A 170 -18.18 -42.29 21.48
N SER A 171 -18.62 -41.48 22.45
CA SER A 171 -18.73 -41.92 23.84
C SER A 171 -19.85 -42.94 24.08
N MET A 172 -20.82 -43.06 23.16
CA MET A 172 -21.89 -44.08 23.22
C MET A 172 -21.46 -45.46 22.70
N ILE A 173 -20.32 -45.57 22.02
CA ILE A 173 -19.83 -46.84 21.44
C ILE A 173 -19.67 -47.97 22.49
N PRO A 174 -19.09 -47.74 23.68
CA PRO A 174 -18.96 -48.78 24.69
C PRO A 174 -20.31 -49.34 25.16
N ASP A 175 -21.32 -48.50 25.32
CA ASP A 175 -22.66 -48.93 25.71
C ASP A 175 -23.33 -49.76 24.61
N ILE A 176 -23.17 -49.34 23.34
CA ILE A 176 -23.64 -50.11 22.18
C ILE A 176 -22.94 -51.48 22.14
N ALA A 177 -21.61 -51.52 22.35
CA ALA A 177 -20.85 -52.76 22.37
C ALA A 177 -21.30 -53.69 23.52
N LYS A 178 -21.51 -53.13 24.72
CA LYS A 178 -22.03 -53.85 25.88
C LYS A 178 -23.40 -54.44 25.58
N ASN A 179 -24.34 -53.62 25.10
CA ASN A 179 -25.69 -54.08 24.76
C ASN A 179 -25.66 -55.15 23.66
N THR A 180 -24.80 -55.00 22.66
CA THR A 180 -24.63 -55.99 21.58
C THR A 180 -24.12 -57.32 22.11
N SER A 181 -23.17 -57.32 23.06
CA SER A 181 -22.65 -58.57 23.66
C SER A 181 -23.70 -59.34 24.46
N GLN A 182 -24.72 -58.66 25.00
CA GLN A 182 -25.79 -59.29 25.77
C GLN A 182 -26.82 -60.01 24.89
N ILE A 183 -26.84 -59.75 23.58
CA ILE A 183 -27.77 -60.39 22.64
C ILE A 183 -27.58 -61.91 22.65
N SER A 184 -26.35 -62.42 22.74
CA SER A 184 -26.09 -63.87 22.78
C SER A 184 -26.78 -64.55 23.98
N MET A 185 -26.74 -63.94 25.16
CA MET A 185 -27.42 -64.46 26.35
C MET A 185 -28.95 -64.42 26.20
N ILE A 186 -29.49 -63.36 25.56
CA ILE A 186 -30.94 -63.29 25.28
C ILE A 186 -31.36 -64.39 24.32
N VAL A 187 -30.57 -64.65 23.28
CA VAL A 187 -30.82 -65.73 22.31
C VAL A 187 -30.80 -67.09 23.00
N GLU A 188 -29.79 -67.34 23.84
CA GLU A 188 -29.69 -68.57 24.63
C GLU A 188 -30.91 -68.75 25.55
N ASN A 189 -31.26 -67.74 26.34
CA ASN A 189 -32.43 -67.78 27.21
C ASN A 189 -33.73 -67.99 26.42
N THR A 190 -33.87 -67.37 25.24
CA THR A 190 -35.05 -67.51 24.39
C THR A 190 -35.17 -68.92 23.81
N SER A 191 -34.04 -69.57 23.51
CA SER A 191 -34.02 -70.95 23.00
C SER A 191 -34.47 -72.00 24.02
N GLN A 192 -34.43 -71.70 25.32
CA GLN A 192 -34.88 -72.61 26.39
C GLN A 192 -36.39 -72.55 26.65
N ILE A 193 -37.11 -71.57 26.09
CA ILE A 193 -38.56 -71.41 26.28
C ILE A 193 -39.37 -72.65 25.85
N PRO A 194 -39.10 -73.32 24.71
CA PRO A 194 -39.81 -74.53 24.31
C PRO A 194 -39.67 -75.67 25.32
N ASP A 195 -38.48 -75.86 25.89
CA ASP A 195 -38.20 -76.90 26.88
C ASP A 195 -38.98 -76.63 28.17
N ILE A 196 -38.93 -75.40 28.69
CA ILE A 196 -39.72 -74.97 29.85
C ILE A 196 -41.22 -75.18 29.60
N LYS A 197 -41.70 -74.89 28.38
CA LYS A 197 -43.10 -75.12 28.00
C LYS A 197 -43.45 -76.61 27.95
N GLY A 198 -42.51 -77.45 27.50
CA GLY A 198 -42.60 -78.90 27.56
C GLY A 198 -42.73 -79.39 28.99
N ASP A 199 -41.81 -78.99 29.87
CA ASP A 199 -41.81 -79.33 31.29
C ASP A 199 -43.11 -78.91 31.99
N THR A 200 -43.58 -77.69 31.72
CA THR A 200 -44.84 -77.18 32.27
C THR A 200 -46.04 -78.01 31.81
N SER A 201 -46.04 -78.45 30.55
CA SER A 201 -47.09 -79.31 30.00
C SER A 201 -47.05 -80.71 30.62
N GLY A 202 -45.85 -81.26 30.84
CA GLY A 202 -45.63 -82.51 31.55
C GLY A 202 -46.14 -82.46 32.99
N ILE A 203 -45.79 -81.41 33.74
CA ILE A 203 -46.29 -81.18 35.11
C ILE A 203 -47.81 -81.11 35.14
N LYS A 204 -48.42 -80.41 34.17
CA LYS A 204 -49.89 -80.32 34.06
C LYS A 204 -50.54 -81.68 33.84
N ASN A 205 -49.96 -82.52 32.97
CA ASN A 205 -50.45 -83.88 32.73
C ASN A 205 -50.31 -84.76 33.97
N ASN A 206 -49.15 -84.77 34.61
CA ASN A 206 -48.92 -85.51 35.86
C ASN A 206 -49.90 -85.08 36.96
N THR A 207 -50.14 -83.77 37.10
CA THR A 207 -51.10 -83.24 38.09
C THR A 207 -52.53 -83.71 37.77
N ARG A 208 -52.90 -83.76 36.49
CA ARG A 208 -54.20 -84.30 36.06
C ARG A 208 -54.33 -85.79 36.34
N GLU A 209 -53.33 -86.59 36.00
CA GLU A 209 -53.31 -88.03 36.27
C GLU A 209 -53.39 -88.35 37.77
N ILE A 210 -52.66 -87.60 38.59
CA ILE A 210 -52.75 -87.69 40.05
C ILE A 210 -54.18 -87.36 40.52
N GLY A 211 -54.78 -86.28 40.00
CA GLY A 211 -56.16 -85.89 40.30
C GLY A 211 -57.18 -86.96 39.91
N ASP A 212 -57.07 -87.52 38.71
CA ASP A 212 -57.94 -88.59 38.20
C ASP A 212 -57.78 -89.87 39.05
N SER A 213 -56.55 -90.22 39.46
CA SER A 213 -56.27 -91.35 40.36
C SER A 213 -56.88 -91.16 41.76
N PHE A 214 -56.74 -89.97 42.35
CA PHE A 214 -57.38 -89.65 43.62
C PHE A 214 -58.90 -89.67 43.53
N HIS A 215 -59.48 -89.16 42.45
CA HIS A 215 -60.93 -89.21 42.21
C HIS A 215 -61.42 -90.65 42.11
N GLY A 216 -60.70 -91.52 41.37
CA GLY A 216 -61.00 -92.94 41.29
C GLY A 216 -60.98 -93.65 42.64
N LYS A 217 -59.94 -93.43 43.45
CA LYS A 217 -59.86 -93.97 44.82
C LYS A 217 -60.98 -93.46 45.72
N TYR A 218 -61.37 -92.19 45.57
CA TYR A 218 -62.48 -91.60 46.33
C TYR A 218 -63.82 -92.25 45.97
N GLU A 219 -64.10 -92.45 44.68
CA GLU A 219 -65.31 -93.14 44.20
C GLU A 219 -65.36 -94.60 44.71
N GLU A 220 -64.24 -95.33 44.65
CA GLU A 220 -64.15 -96.69 45.17
C GLU A 220 -64.44 -96.75 46.68
N MET A 221 -63.77 -95.89 47.46
CA MET A 221 -64.01 -95.77 48.89
C MET A 221 -65.45 -95.36 49.22
N SER A 222 -66.04 -94.45 48.44
CA SER A 222 -67.44 -94.04 48.58
C SER A 222 -68.40 -95.20 48.33
N ARG A 223 -68.10 -96.05 47.34
CA ARG A 223 -68.86 -97.27 47.04
C ARG A 223 -68.73 -98.29 48.17
N GLU A 224 -67.53 -98.52 48.68
CA GLU A 224 -67.30 -99.41 49.83
C GLU A 224 -68.04 -98.92 51.08
N ILE A 225 -67.98 -97.63 51.40
CA ILE A 225 -68.74 -97.02 52.51
C ILE A 225 -70.24 -97.24 52.31
N SER A 226 -70.75 -97.09 51.08
CA SER A 226 -72.16 -97.33 50.76
C SER A 226 -72.54 -98.81 50.96
N GLN A 227 -71.71 -99.74 50.52
CA GLN A 227 -71.92 -101.18 50.74
C GLN A 227 -71.86 -101.56 52.23
N MET A 228 -70.90 -100.98 52.98
CA MET A 228 -70.83 -101.13 54.43
C MET A 228 -72.09 -100.61 55.11
N LYS A 229 -72.61 -99.43 54.74
CA LYS A 229 -73.89 -98.90 55.25
C LYS A 229 -75.05 -99.85 55.00
N VAL A 230 -75.20 -100.39 53.77
CA VAL A 230 -76.26 -101.36 53.45
C VAL A 230 -76.13 -102.63 54.28
N THR A 231 -74.90 -103.12 54.48
CA THR A 231 -74.63 -104.31 55.29
C THR A 231 -74.93 -104.06 56.77
N LEU A 232 -74.58 -102.89 57.28
CA LEU A 232 -74.91 -102.45 58.63
C LEU A 232 -76.43 -102.41 58.85
N SER A 233 -77.20 -101.83 57.92
CA SER A 233 -78.67 -101.83 57.98
C SER A 233 -79.28 -103.23 57.95
N ARG A 234 -78.66 -104.19 57.23
CA ARG A 234 -79.09 -105.60 57.26
C ARG A 234 -78.77 -106.29 58.58
N ILE A 235 -77.65 -105.96 59.22
CA ILE A 235 -77.30 -106.49 60.55
C ILE A 235 -78.23 -105.91 61.60
N GLU A 236 -78.49 -104.59 61.57
CA GLU A 236 -79.47 -103.93 62.45
C GLU A 236 -80.86 -104.58 62.33
N ALA A 237 -81.31 -104.86 61.10
CA ALA A 237 -82.58 -105.56 60.85
C ALA A 237 -82.63 -107.02 61.34
N LYS A 238 -81.48 -107.67 61.58
CA LYS A 238 -81.38 -109.05 62.11
C LYS A 238 -81.16 -109.12 63.62
N VAL A 239 -80.66 -108.05 64.24
CA VAL A 239 -80.34 -108.00 65.67
C VAL A 239 -81.47 -107.35 66.47
N PHE A 240 -82.27 -106.47 65.84
CA PHE A 240 -83.34 -105.70 66.50
C PHE A 240 -84.75 -105.99 65.96
N GLY A 241 -84.92 -107.02 65.13
CA GLY A 241 -86.22 -107.52 64.65
C GLY A 241 -86.35 -109.01 64.89
#